data_AF-A0A1T5M823-F1
#
_entry.id   AF-A0A1T5M823-F1
#
_cell.length_a   1.000
_cell.length_b   1.000
_cell.length_c   1.000
_cell.angle_alpha   90.00
_cell.angle_beta   90.00
_cell.angle_gamma   90.00
#
_symmetry.space_group_name_H-M   'P 1'
#
loop_
_entity.id
_entity.type
_entity.pdbx_description
1 polymer ?
#
loop_
_entity_poly.entity_id
_entity_poly.type
_entity_poly.pdbx_seq_one_letter_code
_entity_poly.pdbx_strand_id
1 'polypeptide(L)'
;MDKSKKKEILNKYKKDELEKLSQSDNKILSDFAKNKLGLKSDRLSLERLKNIPDDKLIATITEKINEVLETRYKNEPKKYKNADNVIPELNESLRAIHFTCNFEMYVVMGDNDKFFTGATSFELTELINGYRLLRLEKIADKIYLRTIDDIEKELSEQEKIKRIKIEYIRGHLKEFELN
;
A
#
# COMPACT_ATOMS: atom_id res chain seq x y z
N MET A 1 33.60 -10.64 16.62
CA MET A 1 32.64 -11.35 15.75
C MET A 1 32.60 -10.65 14.41
N ASP A 2 32.83 -11.38 13.32
CA ASP A 2 32.87 -10.84 11.96
C ASP A 2 31.54 -10.14 11.59
N LYS A 3 31.59 -8.97 10.95
CA LYS A 3 30.42 -8.20 10.53
C LYS A 3 29.51 -9.02 9.60
N SER A 4 30.10 -9.88 8.77
CA SER A 4 29.34 -10.75 7.86
C SER A 4 28.52 -11.79 8.65
N LYS A 5 29.16 -12.51 9.58
CA LYS A 5 28.48 -13.50 10.44
C LYS A 5 27.38 -12.89 11.30
N LYS A 6 27.57 -11.66 11.82
CA LYS A 6 26.52 -10.95 12.57
C LYS A 6 25.28 -10.67 11.70
N LYS A 7 25.49 -10.28 10.45
CA LYS A 7 24.41 -9.99 9.49
C LYS A 7 23.65 -11.25 9.09
N GLU A 8 24.34 -12.37 8.86
CA GLU A 8 23.72 -13.66 8.57
C GLU A 8 22.84 -14.16 9.72
N ILE A 9 23.34 -14.11 10.97
CA ILE A 9 22.58 -14.52 12.15
C ILE A 9 21.32 -13.65 12.32
N LEU A 10 21.46 -12.32 12.16
CA LEU A 10 20.32 -11.41 12.27
C LEU A 10 19.27 -11.67 11.17
N ASN A 11 19.70 -11.93 9.93
CA ASN A 11 18.80 -12.23 8.83
C ASN A 11 18.07 -13.55 9.06
N LYS A 12 18.76 -14.57 9.58
CA LYS A 12 18.15 -15.84 9.96
C LYS A 12 17.10 -15.64 11.05
N TYR A 13 17.43 -14.92 12.10
CA TYR A 13 16.50 -14.61 13.20
C TYR A 13 15.24 -13.89 12.71
N LYS A 14 15.41 -12.86 11.86
CA LYS A 14 14.28 -12.15 11.25
C LYS A 14 13.41 -13.06 10.38
N LYS A 15 14.03 -13.96 9.63
CA LYS A 15 13.31 -14.92 8.79
C LYS A 15 12.50 -15.88 9.66
N ASP A 16 13.08 -16.43 10.71
CA ASP A 16 12.42 -17.35 11.63
C ASP A 16 11.24 -16.67 12.36
N GLU A 17 11.37 -15.38 12.72
CA GLU A 17 10.25 -14.60 13.27
C GLU A 17 9.12 -14.39 12.25
N LEU A 18 9.45 -14.06 11.01
CA LEU A 18 8.46 -13.93 9.93
C LEU A 18 7.77 -15.27 9.65
N GLU A 19 8.49 -16.39 9.66
CA GLU A 19 7.92 -17.72 9.48
C GLU A 19 6.91 -18.05 10.60
N LYS A 20 7.20 -17.69 11.86
CA LYS A 20 6.24 -17.82 12.96
C LYS A 20 5.02 -16.93 12.77
N LEU A 21 5.22 -15.65 12.42
CA LEU A 21 4.13 -14.70 12.19
C LEU A 21 3.23 -15.13 11.03
N SER A 22 3.79 -15.77 10.00
CA SER A 22 3.03 -16.26 8.85
C SER A 22 1.98 -17.32 9.22
N GLN A 23 2.16 -17.99 10.36
CA GLN A 23 1.25 -19.00 10.91
C GLN A 23 0.31 -18.44 11.99
N SER A 24 0.32 -17.12 12.24
CA SER A 24 -0.55 -16.48 13.23
C SER A 24 -2.02 -16.48 12.79
N ASP A 25 -2.92 -16.63 13.75
CA ASP A 25 -4.37 -16.46 13.54
C ASP A 25 -4.75 -15.01 13.21
N ASN A 26 -3.87 -14.04 13.53
CA ASN A 26 -4.08 -12.67 13.10
C ASN A 26 -3.76 -12.54 11.62
N LYS A 27 -4.81 -12.54 10.80
CA LYS A 27 -4.74 -12.46 9.35
C LYS A 27 -3.83 -11.32 8.86
N ILE A 28 -3.92 -10.13 9.46
CA ILE A 28 -3.10 -8.98 9.07
C ILE A 28 -1.61 -9.27 9.27
N LEU A 29 -1.24 -9.83 10.43
CA LEU A 29 0.15 -10.18 10.73
C LEU A 29 0.65 -11.35 9.88
N SER A 30 -0.21 -12.35 9.64
CA SER A 30 0.08 -13.49 8.78
C SER A 30 0.36 -13.04 7.34
N ASP A 31 -0.49 -12.19 6.77
CA ASP A 31 -0.37 -11.74 5.39
C ASP A 31 0.80 -10.77 5.21
N PHE A 32 1.03 -9.87 6.19
CA PHE A 32 2.25 -9.06 6.24
C PHE A 32 3.52 -9.94 6.21
N ALA A 33 3.55 -10.98 7.04
CA ALA A 33 4.71 -11.87 7.12
C ALA A 33 4.89 -12.69 5.82
N LYS A 34 3.81 -13.19 5.22
CA LYS A 34 3.84 -13.88 3.92
C LYS A 34 4.40 -12.99 2.82
N ASN A 35 3.95 -11.73 2.73
CA ASN A 35 4.47 -10.75 1.79
C ASN A 35 5.96 -10.50 2.01
N LYS A 36 6.37 -10.28 3.27
CA LYS A 36 7.78 -10.12 3.64
C LYS A 36 8.62 -11.39 3.47
N LEU A 37 8.01 -12.58 3.38
CA LEU A 37 8.67 -13.82 2.98
C LEU A 37 8.65 -14.04 1.45
N GLY A 38 7.80 -13.34 0.71
CA GLY A 38 7.66 -13.45 -0.75
C GLY A 38 6.82 -14.66 -1.14
N LEU A 39 5.95 -15.11 -0.24
CA LEU A 39 4.97 -16.15 -0.50
C LEU A 39 3.85 -15.53 -1.34
N LYS A 40 3.67 -16.05 -2.56
CA LYS A 40 2.69 -15.51 -3.50
C LYS A 40 1.30 -16.03 -3.18
N SER A 41 0.33 -15.13 -3.20
CA SER A 41 -1.08 -15.51 -3.25
C SER A 41 -1.52 -15.67 -4.71
N ASP A 42 -2.70 -16.26 -4.92
CA ASP A 42 -3.27 -16.41 -6.26
C ASP A 42 -3.35 -15.05 -6.98
N ARG A 43 -3.24 -15.10 -8.31
CA ARG A 43 -3.43 -13.93 -9.18
C ARG A 43 -4.76 -13.25 -8.86
N LEU A 44 -4.74 -11.92 -8.88
CA LEU A 44 -5.93 -11.10 -8.82
C LEU A 44 -6.43 -10.87 -10.25
N SER A 45 -7.14 -11.86 -10.79
CA SER A 45 -7.71 -11.81 -12.15
C SER A 45 -8.97 -10.94 -12.20
N LEU A 46 -9.37 -10.53 -13.40
CA LEU A 46 -10.62 -9.81 -13.62
C LEU A 46 -11.85 -10.54 -13.05
N GLU A 47 -11.92 -11.87 -13.21
CA GLU A 47 -13.01 -12.68 -12.66
C GLU A 47 -13.02 -12.66 -11.14
N ARG A 48 -11.84 -12.78 -10.51
CA ARG A 48 -11.73 -12.71 -9.05
C ARG A 48 -12.11 -11.33 -8.54
N LEU A 49 -11.63 -10.27 -9.18
CA LEU A 49 -11.97 -8.88 -8.85
C LEU A 49 -13.48 -8.62 -8.88
N LYS A 50 -14.19 -9.15 -9.89
CA LYS A 50 -15.67 -9.03 -9.96
C LYS A 50 -16.36 -9.65 -8.75
N ASN A 51 -15.83 -10.75 -8.23
CA ASN A 51 -16.46 -11.54 -7.17
C ASN A 51 -16.04 -11.15 -5.75
N ILE A 52 -15.01 -10.31 -5.56
CA ILE A 52 -14.62 -9.84 -4.23
C ILE A 52 -15.73 -8.93 -3.67
N PRO A 53 -16.23 -9.14 -2.45
CA PRO A 53 -17.18 -8.22 -1.80
C PRO A 53 -16.61 -6.82 -1.58
N ASP A 54 -17.44 -5.78 -1.70
CA ASP A 54 -17.04 -4.37 -1.60
C ASP A 54 -16.34 -4.02 -0.27
N ASP A 55 -16.79 -4.61 0.84
CA ASP A 55 -16.19 -4.44 2.17
C ASP A 55 -14.74 -4.93 2.25
N LYS A 56 -14.37 -5.89 1.39
CA LYS A 56 -13.04 -6.51 1.32
C LYS A 56 -12.20 -6.03 0.13
N LEU A 57 -12.79 -5.31 -0.82
CA LEU A 57 -12.17 -5.00 -2.11
C LEU A 57 -10.88 -4.19 -1.97
N ILE A 58 -10.94 -3.06 -1.27
CA ILE A 58 -9.78 -2.18 -1.07
C ILE A 58 -8.68 -2.91 -0.32
N ALA A 59 -9.02 -3.59 0.79
CA ALA A 59 -8.03 -4.34 1.58
C ALA A 59 -7.32 -5.41 0.74
N THR A 60 -8.08 -6.16 -0.06
CA THR A 60 -7.51 -7.21 -0.94
C THR A 60 -6.58 -6.63 -2.00
N ILE A 61 -6.95 -5.50 -2.61
CA ILE A 61 -6.11 -4.82 -3.62
C ILE A 61 -4.84 -4.27 -2.97
N THR A 62 -4.95 -3.59 -1.83
CA THR A 62 -3.79 -3.05 -1.10
C THR A 62 -2.81 -4.15 -0.69
N GLU A 63 -3.33 -5.28 -0.18
CA GLU A 63 -2.53 -6.45 0.17
C GLU A 63 -1.79 -7.00 -1.07
N LYS A 64 -2.49 -7.16 -2.19
CA LYS A 64 -1.88 -7.68 -3.42
C LYS A 64 -0.87 -6.71 -4.03
N ILE A 65 -1.07 -5.40 -3.94
CA ILE A 65 -0.06 -4.40 -4.32
C ILE A 65 1.22 -4.62 -3.51
N ASN A 66 1.12 -4.74 -2.18
CA ASN A 66 2.27 -4.95 -1.31
C ASN A 66 3.00 -6.27 -1.64
N GLU A 67 2.26 -7.34 -1.90
CA GLU A 67 2.82 -8.62 -2.36
C GLU A 67 3.63 -8.46 -3.67
N VAL A 68 3.08 -7.74 -4.65
CA VAL A 68 3.73 -7.50 -5.95
C VAL A 68 5.01 -6.69 -5.79
N LEU A 69 4.98 -5.63 -4.97
CA LEU A 69 6.15 -4.80 -4.69
C LEU A 69 7.29 -5.62 -4.06
N GLU A 70 6.98 -6.40 -3.02
CA GLU A 70 7.94 -7.28 -2.35
C GLU A 70 8.49 -8.36 -3.28
N THR A 71 7.61 -8.99 -4.07
CA THR A 71 7.98 -10.04 -5.02
C THR A 71 8.93 -9.52 -6.09
N ARG A 72 8.61 -8.37 -6.71
CA ARG A 72 9.47 -7.75 -7.74
C ARG A 72 10.81 -7.33 -7.16
N TYR A 73 10.82 -6.70 -5.98
CA TYR A 73 12.05 -6.35 -5.27
C TYR A 73 12.96 -7.57 -5.07
N LYS A 74 12.41 -8.69 -4.61
CA LYS A 74 13.18 -9.92 -4.35
C LYS A 74 13.66 -10.63 -5.61
N ASN A 75 12.92 -10.54 -6.69
CA ASN A 75 13.32 -11.14 -7.97
C ASN A 75 14.44 -10.32 -8.65
N GLU A 76 14.47 -9.00 -8.42
CA GLU A 76 15.45 -8.08 -9.02
C GLU A 76 16.17 -7.21 -7.97
N PRO A 77 16.86 -7.80 -6.97
CA PRO A 77 17.42 -7.05 -5.83
C PRO A 77 18.60 -6.14 -6.22
N LYS A 78 19.14 -6.28 -7.44
CA LYS A 78 20.16 -5.38 -8.00
C LYS A 78 19.56 -4.11 -8.60
N LYS A 79 18.29 -4.17 -9.04
CA LYS A 79 17.58 -3.05 -9.66
C LYS A 79 16.92 -2.16 -8.62
N TYR A 80 16.31 -2.76 -7.59
CA TYR A 80 15.57 -2.05 -6.56
C TYR A 80 16.29 -2.12 -5.21
N LYS A 81 16.44 -0.97 -4.51
CA LYS A 81 17.08 -0.96 -3.18
C LYS A 81 16.12 -1.48 -2.11
N ASN A 82 14.83 -1.23 -2.28
CA ASN A 82 13.72 -1.73 -1.45
C ASN A 82 12.45 -1.93 -2.29
N ALA A 83 11.39 -2.46 -1.68
CA ALA A 83 10.09 -2.66 -2.32
C ALA A 83 9.45 -1.34 -2.82
N ASP A 84 9.65 -0.23 -2.10
CA ASP A 84 9.09 1.07 -2.47
C ASP A 84 9.65 1.60 -3.79
N ASN A 85 10.89 1.23 -4.15
CA ASN A 85 11.47 1.57 -5.45
C ASN A 85 10.78 0.90 -6.65
N VAL A 86 9.87 -0.05 -6.42
CA VAL A 86 9.05 -0.69 -7.45
C VAL A 86 7.78 0.12 -7.73
N ILE A 87 7.30 0.93 -6.76
CA ILE A 87 6.04 1.69 -6.85
C ILE A 87 5.92 2.50 -8.15
N PRO A 88 6.96 3.21 -8.65
CA PRO A 88 6.87 3.97 -9.89
C PRO A 88 6.51 3.12 -11.13
N GLU A 89 6.73 1.81 -11.10
CA GLU A 89 6.39 0.89 -12.21
C GLU A 89 4.95 0.37 -12.17
N LEU A 90 4.21 0.64 -11.11
CA LEU A 90 2.78 0.35 -11.06
C LEU A 90 2.03 1.34 -11.96
N ASN A 91 0.86 0.97 -12.47
CA ASN A 91 0.00 1.91 -13.19
C ASN A 91 -0.59 2.97 -12.23
N GLU A 92 -1.12 4.06 -12.79
CA GLU A 92 -1.65 5.20 -12.02
C GLU A 92 -2.73 4.81 -11.03
N SER A 93 -3.66 3.92 -11.40
CA SER A 93 -4.75 3.46 -10.54
C SER A 93 -4.27 2.67 -9.33
N LEU A 94 -3.26 1.81 -9.51
CA LEU A 94 -2.64 1.08 -8.41
C LEU A 94 -1.87 2.01 -7.47
N ARG A 95 -1.13 2.98 -8.02
CA ARG A 95 -0.42 3.99 -7.20
C ARG A 95 -1.41 4.86 -6.43
N ALA A 96 -2.52 5.28 -7.06
CA ALA A 96 -3.57 6.05 -6.41
C ALA A 96 -4.14 5.33 -5.18
N ILE A 97 -4.50 4.05 -5.32
CA ILE A 97 -4.99 3.25 -4.18
C ILE A 97 -3.89 3.08 -3.12
N HIS A 98 -2.66 2.78 -3.52
CA HIS A 98 -1.54 2.60 -2.58
C HIS A 98 -1.29 3.86 -1.74
N PHE A 99 -1.07 5.01 -2.38
CA PHE A 99 -0.72 6.25 -1.68
C PHE A 99 -1.87 6.80 -0.83
N THR A 100 -3.10 6.79 -1.35
CA THR A 100 -4.25 7.30 -0.60
C THR A 100 -4.55 6.43 0.63
N CYS A 101 -4.52 5.10 0.50
CA CYS A 101 -4.73 4.21 1.65
C CYS A 101 -3.60 4.34 2.69
N ASN A 102 -2.35 4.47 2.25
CA ASN A 102 -1.22 4.67 3.17
C ASN A 102 -1.37 5.98 3.93
N PHE A 103 -1.68 7.08 3.25
CA PHE A 103 -1.87 8.38 3.90
C PHE A 103 -3.06 8.41 4.85
N GLU A 104 -4.20 7.82 4.47
CA GLU A 104 -5.37 7.69 5.35
C GLU A 104 -5.03 6.95 6.64
N MET A 105 -4.18 5.92 6.58
CA MET A 105 -3.70 5.23 7.78
C MET A 105 -2.89 6.18 8.70
N TYR A 106 -1.99 7.00 8.14
CA TYR A 106 -1.26 8.00 8.92
C TYR A 106 -2.19 9.00 9.60
N VAL A 107 -3.23 9.45 8.91
CA VAL A 107 -4.23 10.38 9.45
C VAL A 107 -5.01 9.72 10.59
N VAL A 108 -5.47 8.48 10.42
CA VAL A 108 -6.17 7.73 11.48
C VAL A 108 -5.28 7.50 12.71
N MET A 109 -3.97 7.37 12.51
CA MET A 109 -2.99 7.22 13.60
C MET A 109 -2.62 8.55 14.27
N GLY A 110 -3.11 9.70 13.77
CA GLY A 110 -2.71 11.03 14.25
C GLY A 110 -1.26 11.39 13.88
N ASP A 111 -0.72 10.78 12.82
CA ASP A 111 0.67 10.86 12.38
C ASP A 111 0.82 11.51 10.99
N ASN A 112 -0.17 12.29 10.55
CA ASN A 112 -0.13 13.05 9.29
C ASN A 112 1.06 14.05 9.22
N ASP A 113 1.40 14.71 10.33
CA ASP A 113 2.59 15.58 10.40
C ASP A 113 3.89 14.81 10.15
N LYS A 114 3.98 13.58 10.68
CA LYS A 114 5.12 12.70 10.44
C LYS A 114 5.18 12.27 8.97
N PHE A 115 4.03 12.02 8.36
CA PHE A 115 3.97 11.75 6.93
C PHE A 115 4.53 12.93 6.12
N PHE A 116 4.08 14.16 6.36
CA PHE A 116 4.52 15.33 5.57
C PHE A 116 6.00 15.67 5.77
N THR A 117 6.56 15.40 6.95
CA THR A 117 7.98 15.61 7.23
C THR A 117 8.87 14.53 6.63
N GLY A 118 8.37 13.30 6.50
CA GLY A 118 9.11 12.16 5.94
C GLY A 118 8.91 11.92 4.45
N ALA A 119 7.81 12.40 3.87
CA ALA A 119 7.44 12.13 2.49
C ALA A 119 8.36 12.86 1.49
N THR A 120 8.81 12.12 0.48
CA THR A 120 9.51 12.66 -0.68
C THR A 120 8.57 13.45 -1.59
N SER A 121 9.13 14.31 -2.44
CA SER A 121 8.34 15.07 -3.43
C SER A 121 7.55 14.15 -4.38
N PHE A 122 8.08 12.97 -4.68
CA PHE A 122 7.40 11.96 -5.49
C PHE A 122 6.15 11.44 -4.76
N GLU A 123 6.27 11.04 -3.49
CA GLU A 123 5.15 10.51 -2.71
C GLU A 123 4.05 11.56 -2.53
N LEU A 124 4.40 12.81 -2.28
CA LEU A 124 3.41 13.91 -2.18
C LEU A 124 2.70 14.14 -3.53
N THR A 125 3.44 14.10 -4.63
CA THR A 125 2.86 14.28 -5.97
C THR A 125 1.90 13.15 -6.32
N GLU A 126 2.30 11.90 -6.08
CA GLU A 126 1.45 10.73 -6.34
C GLU A 126 0.24 10.67 -5.39
N LEU A 127 0.37 11.12 -4.14
CA LEU A 127 -0.75 11.24 -3.22
C LEU A 127 -1.81 12.24 -3.75
N ILE A 128 -1.37 13.43 -4.15
CA ILE A 128 -2.25 14.47 -4.72
C ILE A 128 -2.90 13.97 -6.01
N ASN A 129 -2.12 13.36 -6.90
CA ASN A 129 -2.62 12.78 -8.15
C ASN A 129 -3.62 11.65 -7.88
N GLY A 130 -3.37 10.82 -6.86
CA GLY A 130 -4.28 9.74 -6.46
C GLY A 130 -5.64 10.28 -6.01
N TYR A 131 -5.67 11.31 -5.15
CA TYR A 131 -6.93 11.94 -4.76
C TYR A 131 -7.64 12.62 -5.93
N ARG A 132 -6.91 13.26 -6.86
CA ARG A 132 -7.51 13.83 -8.08
C ARG A 132 -8.10 12.75 -8.99
N LEU A 133 -7.40 11.64 -9.17
CA LEU A 133 -7.88 10.50 -9.97
C LEU A 133 -9.20 9.95 -9.41
N LEU A 134 -9.33 9.93 -8.09
CA LEU A 134 -10.54 9.54 -7.36
C LEU A 134 -11.61 10.64 -7.30
N ARG A 135 -11.43 11.78 -7.98
CA ARG A 135 -12.35 12.94 -7.94
C ARG A 135 -12.58 13.49 -6.53
N LEU A 136 -11.51 13.52 -5.76
CA LEU A 136 -11.44 14.06 -4.41
C LEU A 136 -10.54 15.32 -4.40
N GLU A 137 -10.86 16.27 -5.29
CA GLU A 137 -10.03 17.46 -5.55
C GLU A 137 -9.85 18.31 -4.30
N LYS A 138 -10.88 18.43 -3.47
CA LYS A 138 -10.78 19.17 -2.20
C LYS A 138 -9.68 18.62 -1.31
N ILE A 139 -9.63 17.31 -1.11
CA ILE A 139 -8.57 16.67 -0.30
C ILE A 139 -7.21 16.90 -0.96
N ALA A 140 -7.12 16.72 -2.27
CA ALA A 140 -5.88 16.94 -3.03
C ALA A 140 -5.34 18.38 -2.86
N ASP A 141 -6.22 19.38 -2.93
CA ASP A 141 -5.85 20.78 -2.79
C ASP A 141 -5.43 21.13 -1.36
N LYS A 142 -6.11 20.57 -0.34
CA LYS A 142 -5.71 20.73 1.07
C LYS A 142 -4.33 20.11 1.36
N ILE A 143 -4.04 18.95 0.77
CA ILE A 143 -2.71 18.31 0.83
C ILE A 143 -1.66 19.18 0.15
N TYR A 144 -1.96 19.72 -1.04
CA TYR A 144 -1.07 20.61 -1.78
C TYR A 144 -0.74 21.87 -0.97
N LEU A 145 -1.73 22.46 -0.31
CA LEU A 145 -1.59 23.66 0.53
C LEU A 145 -1.04 23.37 1.93
N ARG A 146 -0.88 22.10 2.31
CA ARG A 146 -0.42 21.63 3.64
C ARG A 146 -1.25 22.17 4.81
N THR A 147 -2.56 22.25 4.64
CA THR A 147 -3.50 22.69 5.69
C THR A 147 -3.96 21.49 6.53
N ILE A 148 -3.15 21.10 7.51
CA ILE A 148 -3.29 19.83 8.28
C ILE A 148 -4.69 19.65 8.90
N ASP A 149 -5.17 20.64 9.67
CA ASP A 149 -6.51 20.57 10.32
C ASP A 149 -7.65 20.38 9.30
N ASP A 150 -7.53 21.02 8.14
CA ASP A 150 -8.53 20.88 7.07
C ASP A 150 -8.47 19.51 6.40
N ILE A 151 -7.28 18.89 6.31
CA ILE A 151 -7.12 17.54 5.75
C ILE A 151 -7.83 16.53 6.65
N GLU A 152 -7.63 16.61 7.98
CA GLU A 152 -8.29 15.71 8.93
C GLU A 152 -9.81 15.84 8.86
N LYS A 153 -10.31 17.08 8.73
CA LYS A 153 -11.74 17.35 8.58
C LYS A 153 -12.31 16.72 7.32
N GLU A 154 -11.67 16.91 6.16
CA GLU A 154 -12.14 16.31 4.90
C GLU A 154 -12.04 14.77 4.94
N LEU A 155 -11.00 14.22 5.57
CA LEU A 155 -10.82 12.79 5.74
C LEU A 155 -11.70 12.17 6.84
N SER A 156 -12.44 12.96 7.62
CA SER A 156 -13.39 12.42 8.61
C SER A 156 -14.55 11.66 7.96
N GLU A 157 -14.87 11.93 6.68
CA GLU A 157 -15.89 11.23 5.89
C GLU A 157 -15.40 9.89 5.31
N GLN A 158 -14.74 9.06 6.12
CA GLN A 158 -14.07 7.81 5.71
C GLN A 158 -14.96 6.88 4.88
N GLU A 159 -16.23 6.68 5.28
CA GLU A 159 -17.16 5.81 4.55
C GLU A 159 -17.48 6.32 3.14
N LYS A 160 -17.54 7.63 2.95
CA LYS A 160 -17.78 8.24 1.63
C LYS A 160 -16.55 8.07 0.74
N ILE A 161 -15.35 8.32 1.28
CA ILE A 161 -14.08 8.11 0.56
C ILE A 161 -13.94 6.64 0.16
N LYS A 162 -14.25 5.72 1.07
CA LYS A 162 -14.26 4.28 0.81
C LYS A 162 -15.20 3.91 -0.34
N ARG A 163 -16.43 4.45 -0.36
CA ARG A 163 -17.38 4.22 -1.46
C ARG A 163 -16.85 4.73 -2.79
N ILE A 164 -16.31 5.95 -2.83
CA ILE A 164 -15.71 6.54 -4.05
C ILE A 164 -14.58 5.65 -4.59
N LYS A 165 -13.69 5.15 -3.72
CA LYS A 165 -12.64 4.21 -4.12
C LYS A 165 -13.21 2.91 -4.67
N ILE A 166 -14.22 2.33 -4.03
CA ILE A 166 -14.88 1.10 -4.50
C ILE A 166 -15.50 1.34 -5.87
N GLU A 167 -16.28 2.40 -6.05
CA GLU A 167 -16.90 2.77 -7.33
C GLU A 167 -15.84 2.95 -8.43
N TYR A 168 -14.74 3.64 -8.13
CA TYR A 168 -13.62 3.79 -9.05
C TYR A 168 -13.03 2.44 -9.46
N ILE A 169 -12.70 1.58 -8.49
CA ILE A 169 -12.14 0.24 -8.75
C ILE A 169 -13.12 -0.58 -9.60
N ARG A 170 -14.41 -0.58 -9.26
CA ARG A 170 -15.47 -1.29 -10.01
C ARG A 170 -15.60 -0.81 -11.45
N GLY A 171 -15.42 0.49 -11.70
CA GLY A 171 -15.40 1.07 -13.04
C GLY A 171 -14.16 0.69 -13.86
N HIS A 172 -13.03 0.36 -13.20
CA HIS A 172 -11.71 0.24 -13.82
C HIS A 172 -11.03 -1.11 -13.55
N LEU A 173 -11.78 -2.20 -13.35
CA LEU A 173 -11.25 -3.49 -12.87
C LEU A 173 -10.02 -4.01 -13.63
N LYS A 174 -9.91 -3.77 -14.94
CA LYS A 174 -8.75 -4.20 -15.75
C LYS A 174 -7.43 -3.61 -15.27
N GLU A 175 -7.46 -2.40 -14.71
CA GLU A 175 -6.29 -1.71 -14.21
C GLU A 175 -5.80 -2.28 -12.86
N PHE A 176 -6.64 -3.08 -12.20
CA PHE A 176 -6.36 -3.70 -10.90
C PHE A 176 -5.96 -5.18 -11.03
N GLU A 177 -5.80 -5.71 -12.25
CA GLU A 177 -5.27 -7.05 -12.43
C GLU A 177 -3.79 -7.12 -11.99
N LEU A 178 -3.50 -8.05 -11.09
CA LEU A 178 -2.17 -8.20 -10.49
C LEU A 178 -1.77 -9.68 -10.42
N ASN A 179 -0.56 -9.99 -10.87
CA ASN A 179 0.04 -11.33 -10.78
C ASN A 179 0.65 -11.56 -9.41
#